data_AF-A0A8X7NU29-F1
#
_entry.id   AF-A0A8X7NU29-F1
#
_cell.length_a   1.000
_cell.length_b   1.000
_cell.length_c   1.000
_cell.angle_alpha   90.00
_cell.angle_beta   90.00
_cell.angle_gamma   90.00
#
_symmetry.space_group_name_H-M   'P 1'
#
loop_
_entity.id
_entity.type
_entity.pdbx_description
1 polymer ?
#
loop_
_entity_poly.entity_id
_entity_poly.type
_entity_poly.pdbx_seq_one_letter_code
_entity_poly.pdbx_strand_id
1 'polypeptide(L)'
;MIKTSTRLGLTRFLSSGNKPPSHFNSGEVPQTYSYHSHGNQYGHSPPPPPQSSAQSSPPQQSSASSNKHEGSIREITSLLAMFALAYLAIDNYTERVKIEKLHHDTTAINLKALQVQQINYAQERKKRDLAMLQERREVAKRDFKMGLHIAMLRKQLLDAGMKPVDLEEAVKEFENSVKADNSIKNVTGQYLWLDDKSEFKPYLPNAMEYAKNRKSK
;
A
#
# COMPACT_ATOMS: atom_id res chain seq x y z
N MET A 1 -12.47 -54.96 1.68
CA MET A 1 -12.16 -55.17 0.25
C MET A 1 -11.89 -53.83 -0.41
N ILE A 2 -10.89 -53.84 -1.29
CA ILE A 2 -10.12 -52.72 -1.85
C ILE A 2 -10.93 -51.93 -2.87
N LYS A 3 -10.75 -50.59 -2.92
CA LYS A 3 -10.37 -49.85 -4.13
C LYS A 3 -9.89 -48.43 -3.82
N THR A 4 -8.59 -48.26 -4.07
CA THR A 4 -7.78 -47.05 -4.21
C THR A 4 -8.37 -46.06 -5.21
N SER A 5 -8.22 -44.75 -4.97
CA SER A 5 -7.89 -43.81 -6.04
C SER A 5 -7.15 -42.58 -5.54
N THR A 6 -5.89 -42.53 -5.96
CA THR A 6 -4.90 -41.46 -5.96
C THR A 6 -5.47 -40.11 -6.39
N ARG A 7 -5.17 -39.03 -5.67
CA ARG A 7 -5.08 -37.69 -6.28
C ARG A 7 -3.69 -37.12 -6.09
N LEU A 8 -3.04 -36.98 -7.23
CA LEU A 8 -1.75 -36.37 -7.49
C LEU A 8 -1.68 -34.93 -6.99
N GLY A 9 -0.48 -34.56 -6.55
CA GLY A 9 -0.15 -33.22 -6.08
C GLY A 9 -0.20 -32.16 -7.16
N LEU A 10 -0.26 -30.92 -6.69
CA LEU A 10 0.09 -29.72 -7.44
C LEU A 10 0.66 -28.68 -6.47
N THR A 11 1.86 -28.94 -5.98
CA THR A 11 2.81 -27.89 -5.56
C THR A 11 3.28 -27.16 -6.81
N ARG A 12 2.52 -26.14 -7.24
CA ARG A 12 2.94 -25.28 -8.35
C ARG A 12 3.71 -24.09 -7.75
N PHE A 13 5.03 -24.25 -7.70
CA PHE A 13 5.97 -23.14 -7.56
C PHE A 13 5.71 -22.15 -8.71
N LEU A 14 5.20 -20.95 -8.39
CA LEU A 14 5.20 -19.83 -9.32
C LEU A 14 6.57 -19.15 -9.26
N SER A 15 7.56 -19.80 -9.85
CA SER A 15 8.77 -19.12 -10.34
C SER A 15 8.43 -18.61 -11.74
N SER A 16 7.82 -17.42 -11.83
CA SER A 16 7.73 -16.70 -13.10
C SER A 16 8.90 -15.73 -13.18
N GLY A 17 9.86 -16.04 -14.04
CA GLY A 17 11.02 -15.22 -14.33
C GLY A 17 10.66 -13.93 -15.07
N ASN A 18 10.12 -12.93 -14.35
CA ASN A 18 10.15 -11.54 -14.77
C ASN A 18 11.25 -10.85 -13.95
N LYS A 19 12.48 -10.88 -14.46
CA LYS A 19 13.53 -10.00 -13.95
C LYS A 19 13.07 -8.56 -14.25
N PRO A 20 13.00 -7.66 -13.25
CA PRO A 20 12.68 -6.25 -13.52
C PRO A 20 13.77 -5.63 -14.42
N PRO A 21 13.44 -4.57 -15.19
CA PRO A 21 14.41 -3.84 -16.01
C PRO A 21 15.66 -3.48 -15.19
N SER A 22 16.84 -3.53 -15.81
CA SER A 22 18.13 -3.48 -15.09
C SER A 22 18.37 -2.20 -14.26
N HIS A 23 17.55 -1.16 -14.44
CA HIS A 23 17.54 0.05 -13.61
C HIS A 23 17.17 -0.18 -12.13
N PHE A 24 16.55 -1.31 -11.77
CA PHE A 24 16.23 -1.64 -10.38
C PHE A 24 17.25 -2.55 -9.69
N ASN A 25 18.32 -2.97 -10.39
CA ASN A 25 19.31 -3.92 -9.87
C ASN A 25 20.74 -3.35 -9.81
N SER A 26 20.92 -2.05 -9.99
CA SER A 26 22.13 -1.35 -9.59
C SER A 26 22.03 -1.07 -8.10
N GLY A 27 22.91 -1.66 -7.28
CA GLY A 27 23.00 -1.44 -5.83
C GLY A 27 23.33 0.00 -5.39
N GLU A 28 23.10 0.98 -6.25
CA GLU A 28 23.11 2.40 -5.91
C GLU A 28 21.72 2.81 -5.47
N VAL A 29 21.58 3.02 -4.17
CA VAL A 29 20.41 3.69 -3.60
C VAL A 29 20.38 5.12 -4.17
N PRO A 30 19.26 5.59 -4.75
CA PRO A 30 19.17 6.97 -5.22
C PRO A 30 19.46 7.92 -4.05
N GLN A 31 20.47 8.77 -4.20
CA GLN A 31 20.79 9.82 -3.23
C GLN A 31 19.53 10.68 -3.02
N THR A 32 19.02 10.69 -1.80
CA THR A 32 17.94 11.58 -1.40
C THR A 32 18.48 13.01 -1.36
N TYR A 33 17.63 13.98 -1.72
CA TYR A 33 18.00 15.40 -1.84
C TYR A 33 18.69 15.93 -0.57
N SER A 34 20.02 15.97 -0.59
CA SER A 34 20.85 16.62 0.41
C SER A 34 21.05 18.08 0.00
N TYR A 35 20.27 18.97 0.61
CA TYR A 35 20.54 20.40 0.65
C TYR A 35 21.75 20.61 1.59
N HIS A 36 22.86 21.22 1.14
CA HIS A 36 23.87 22.00 1.90
C HIS A 36 24.92 22.50 0.86
N SER A 37 25.01 23.80 0.57
CA SER A 37 25.84 24.83 1.24
C SER A 37 27.36 24.70 0.97
N HIS A 38 27.85 25.61 0.10
CA HIS A 38 29.22 26.11 -0.12
C HIS A 38 30.38 25.16 -0.48
N GLY A 39 31.13 25.52 -1.53
CA GLY A 39 32.56 25.19 -1.68
C GLY A 39 33.03 24.84 -3.09
N ASN A 40 34.04 25.55 -3.57
CA ASN A 40 34.61 25.54 -4.93
C ASN A 40 35.24 24.21 -5.42
N GLN A 41 35.25 24.08 -6.76
CA GLN A 41 36.19 23.35 -7.65
C GLN A 41 36.28 21.82 -7.40
N TYR A 42 36.06 20.92 -8.36
CA TYR A 42 36.73 20.81 -9.65
C TYR A 42 35.90 20.00 -10.67
N GLY A 43 35.94 20.47 -11.93
CA GLY A 43 36.08 19.61 -13.12
C GLY A 43 34.92 18.72 -13.52
N HIS A 44 33.89 19.27 -14.16
CA HIS A 44 33.09 18.52 -15.14
C HIS A 44 32.91 19.38 -16.40
N SER A 45 33.57 18.95 -17.47
CA SER A 45 33.40 19.41 -18.86
C SER A 45 31.92 19.32 -19.27
N PRO A 46 31.34 20.33 -19.95
CA PRO A 46 30.01 20.22 -20.51
C PRO A 46 29.98 19.17 -21.64
N PRO A 47 28.85 18.47 -21.84
CA PRO A 47 28.70 17.48 -22.90
C PRO A 47 28.84 18.17 -24.28
N PRO A 48 29.41 17.48 -25.29
CA PRO A 48 29.45 18.02 -26.64
C PRO A 48 28.03 18.20 -27.19
N PRO A 49 27.78 19.25 -27.99
CA PRO A 49 26.48 19.45 -28.63
C PRO A 49 26.17 18.30 -29.60
N PRO A 50 24.88 18.00 -29.85
CA PRO A 50 24.49 16.97 -30.81
C PRO A 50 25.04 17.33 -32.19
N GLN A 51 25.81 16.41 -32.77
CA GLN A 51 26.19 16.44 -34.18
C GLN A 51 24.91 16.44 -35.01
N SER A 52 24.57 17.59 -35.57
CA SER A 52 23.66 17.70 -36.70
C SER A 52 24.28 16.91 -37.85
N SER A 53 23.81 15.67 -38.04
CA SER A 53 23.98 14.94 -39.28
C SER A 53 23.37 15.79 -40.39
N ALA A 54 24.25 16.41 -41.18
CA ALA A 54 23.93 17.03 -42.45
C ALA A 54 23.41 15.94 -43.39
N GLN A 55 22.11 15.66 -43.30
CA GLN A 55 21.40 14.80 -44.21
C GLN A 55 20.96 15.64 -45.41
N SER A 56 21.87 15.67 -46.40
CA SER A 56 21.58 15.69 -47.83
C SER A 56 20.25 16.35 -48.23
N SER A 57 20.32 17.64 -48.56
CA SER A 57 19.39 18.24 -49.51
C SER A 57 19.38 17.38 -50.79
N PRO A 58 18.22 16.96 -51.34
CA PRO A 58 18.21 16.44 -52.69
C PRO A 58 18.70 17.54 -53.64
N PRO A 59 19.55 17.24 -54.64
CA PRO A 59 19.92 18.24 -55.62
C PRO A 59 18.67 18.59 -56.42
N GLN A 60 18.18 19.81 -56.24
CA GLN A 60 17.16 20.37 -57.09
C GLN A 60 17.83 20.67 -58.44
N GLN A 61 17.83 19.67 -59.33
CA GLN A 61 18.17 19.85 -60.73
C GLN A 61 17.16 20.80 -61.34
N SER A 62 17.54 22.08 -61.44
CA SER A 62 16.92 23.03 -62.35
C SER A 62 17.40 22.71 -63.77
N SER A 63 16.81 21.69 -64.40
CA SER A 63 16.83 21.56 -65.84
C SER A 63 15.87 22.58 -66.43
N ALA A 64 16.44 23.68 -66.91
CA ALA A 64 15.80 24.54 -67.88
C ALA A 64 15.66 23.73 -69.19
N SER A 65 14.51 23.09 -69.38
CA SER A 65 14.07 22.62 -70.70
C SER A 65 12.68 23.16 -70.98
N SER A 66 12.63 24.02 -71.98
CA SER A 66 11.45 24.68 -72.52
C SER A 66 10.46 23.67 -73.09
N ASN A 67 9.51 23.20 -72.29
CA ASN A 67 8.29 22.55 -72.77
C ASN A 67 7.08 23.26 -72.17
N LYS A 68 6.52 24.22 -72.92
CA LYS A 68 5.36 25.06 -72.52
C LYS A 68 4.07 24.26 -72.25
N HIS A 69 4.08 22.94 -72.41
CA HIS A 69 2.92 22.06 -72.18
C HIS A 69 3.05 21.17 -70.92
N GLU A 70 4.22 21.08 -70.27
CA GLU A 70 4.40 20.40 -68.98
C GLU A 70 4.13 21.30 -67.76
N GLY A 71 4.19 22.63 -67.95
CA GLY A 71 3.90 23.60 -66.88
C GLY A 71 2.50 23.46 -66.32
N SER A 72 1.50 23.26 -67.17
CA SER A 72 0.10 23.18 -66.73
C SER A 72 -0.21 21.90 -65.94
N ILE A 73 0.34 20.74 -66.31
CA ILE A 73 0.16 19.49 -65.54
C ILE A 73 0.94 19.57 -64.21
N ARG A 74 2.12 20.21 -64.22
CA ARG A 74 2.91 20.48 -63.00
C ARG A 74 2.22 21.46 -62.05
N GLU A 75 1.53 22.46 -62.59
CA GLU A 75 0.70 23.40 -61.83
C GLU A 75 -0.54 22.72 -61.24
N ILE A 76 -1.22 21.86 -62.02
CA ILE A 76 -2.38 21.09 -61.55
C ILE A 76 -1.96 20.09 -60.46
N THR A 77 -0.84 19.40 -60.64
CA THR A 77 -0.29 18.49 -59.61
C THR A 77 0.22 19.24 -58.38
N SER A 78 0.78 20.44 -58.55
CA SER A 78 1.15 21.32 -57.44
C SER A 78 -0.08 21.80 -56.65
N LEU A 79 -1.17 22.18 -57.34
CA LEU A 79 -2.44 22.54 -56.68
C LEU A 79 -3.06 21.34 -55.98
N LEU A 80 -3.06 20.17 -56.62
CA LEU A 80 -3.56 18.93 -56.03
C LEU A 80 -2.73 18.54 -54.80
N ALA A 81 -1.40 18.68 -54.85
CA ALA A 81 -0.52 18.47 -53.71
C ALA A 81 -0.78 19.48 -52.58
N MET A 82 -1.02 20.75 -52.91
CA MET A 82 -1.40 21.78 -51.94
C MET A 82 -2.74 21.46 -51.26
N PHE A 83 -3.73 20.99 -52.01
CA PHE A 83 -5.01 20.54 -51.46
C PHE A 83 -4.86 19.27 -50.61
N ALA A 84 -4.05 18.30 -51.05
CA ALA A 84 -3.78 17.10 -50.28
C ALA A 84 -3.06 17.41 -48.96
N LEU A 85 -2.08 18.33 -48.98
CA LEU A 85 -1.38 18.78 -47.78
C LEU A 85 -2.29 19.61 -46.87
N ALA A 86 -3.14 20.48 -47.43
CA ALA A 86 -4.12 21.24 -46.67
C ALA A 86 -5.14 20.31 -45.98
N TYR A 87 -5.64 19.30 -46.70
CA TYR A 87 -6.52 18.29 -46.16
C TYR A 87 -5.84 17.48 -45.05
N LEU A 88 -4.59 17.05 -45.27
CA LEU A 88 -3.81 16.30 -44.28
C LEU A 88 -3.49 17.16 -43.04
N ALA A 89 -3.25 18.46 -43.21
CA ALA A 89 -3.06 19.39 -42.10
C ALA A 89 -4.33 19.59 -41.27
N ILE A 90 -5.49 19.70 -41.93
CA ILE A 90 -6.80 19.80 -41.27
C ILE A 90 -7.12 18.51 -40.51
N ASP A 91 -6.96 17.35 -41.15
CA ASP A 91 -7.22 16.05 -40.54
C ASP A 91 -6.31 15.83 -39.31
N ASN A 92 -5.01 16.12 -39.47
CA ASN A 92 -4.05 16.04 -38.37
C ASN A 92 -4.39 16.97 -37.20
N TYR A 93 -4.86 18.19 -37.48
CA TYR A 93 -5.30 19.11 -36.45
C TYR A 93 -6.53 18.58 -35.70
N THR A 94 -7.52 18.06 -36.41
CA THR A 94 -8.75 17.53 -35.77
C THR A 94 -8.47 16.30 -34.92
N GLU A 95 -7.64 15.38 -35.39
CA GLU A 95 -7.22 14.21 -34.61
C GLU A 95 -6.37 14.63 -33.39
N ARG A 96 -5.47 15.60 -33.55
CA ARG A 96 -4.68 16.12 -32.43
C ARG A 96 -5.56 16.72 -31.34
N VAL A 97 -6.55 17.54 -31.69
CA VAL A 97 -7.49 18.14 -30.71
C VAL A 97 -8.30 17.06 -29.99
N LYS A 98 -8.73 16.01 -30.70
CA LYS A 98 -9.46 14.89 -30.11
C LYS A 98 -8.60 14.09 -29.14
N ILE A 99 -7.35 13.80 -29.49
CA ILE A 99 -6.39 13.10 -28.63
C ILE A 99 -6.06 13.95 -27.40
N GLU A 100 -5.83 15.26 -27.57
CA GLU A 100 -5.56 16.18 -26.46
C GLU A 100 -6.74 16.22 -25.47
N LYS A 101 -7.98 16.25 -25.97
CA LYS A 101 -9.19 16.18 -25.12
C LYS A 101 -9.27 14.87 -24.36
N LEU A 102 -9.10 13.73 -25.04
CA LEU A 102 -9.11 12.40 -24.40
C LEU A 102 -8.00 12.24 -23.36
N HIS A 103 -6.81 12.76 -23.65
CA HIS A 103 -5.68 12.76 -22.74
C HIS A 103 -5.96 13.63 -21.51
N HIS A 104 -6.55 14.82 -21.70
CA HIS A 104 -6.93 15.69 -20.59
C HIS A 104 -8.00 15.05 -19.70
N ASP A 105 -9.02 14.44 -20.30
CA ASP A 105 -10.07 13.74 -19.55
C ASP A 105 -9.49 12.54 -18.77
N THR A 106 -8.62 11.75 -19.40
CA THR A 106 -7.98 10.59 -18.77
C THR A 106 -7.04 11.01 -17.62
N THR A 107 -6.23 12.05 -17.83
CA THR A 107 -5.32 12.54 -16.79
C THR A 107 -6.09 13.15 -15.61
N ALA A 108 -7.16 13.90 -15.88
CA ALA A 108 -8.03 14.43 -14.84
C ALA A 108 -8.72 13.30 -14.03
N ILE A 109 -9.16 12.22 -14.68
CA ILE A 109 -9.73 11.06 -14.00
C ILE A 109 -8.68 10.36 -13.14
N ASN A 110 -7.48 10.13 -13.65
CA ASN A 110 -6.41 9.48 -12.90
C ASN A 110 -5.97 10.30 -11.68
N LEU A 111 -5.87 11.62 -11.82
CA LEU A 111 -5.55 12.51 -10.70
C LEU A 111 -6.64 12.50 -9.63
N LYS A 112 -7.92 12.52 -10.04
CA LYS A 112 -9.04 12.40 -9.09
C LYS A 112 -9.05 11.05 -8.39
N ALA A 113 -8.79 9.95 -9.11
CA ALA A 113 -8.71 8.62 -8.53
C ALA A 113 -7.57 8.53 -7.50
N LEU A 114 -6.41 9.09 -7.82
CA LEU A 114 -5.27 9.15 -6.91
C LEU A 114 -5.61 9.99 -5.67
N GLN A 115 -6.24 11.16 -5.84
CA GLN A 115 -6.67 12.00 -4.72
C GLN A 115 -7.66 11.27 -3.80
N VAL A 116 -8.63 10.56 -4.37
CA VAL A 116 -9.58 9.75 -3.60
C VAL A 116 -8.87 8.64 -2.83
N GLN A 117 -7.91 7.94 -3.46
CA GLN A 117 -7.10 6.93 -2.76
C GLN A 117 -6.30 7.53 -1.60
N GLN A 118 -5.70 8.71 -1.78
CA GLN A 118 -4.98 9.40 -0.70
C GLN A 118 -5.90 9.76 0.46
N ILE A 119 -7.09 10.30 0.16
CA ILE A 119 -8.08 10.65 1.19
C ILE A 119 -8.53 9.40 1.94
N ASN A 120 -8.86 8.33 1.22
CA ASN A 120 -9.29 7.06 1.83
C ASN A 120 -8.20 6.47 2.72
N TYR A 121 -6.94 6.49 2.28
CA TYR A 121 -5.81 6.03 3.08
C TYR A 121 -5.63 6.87 4.36
N ALA A 122 -5.74 8.19 4.26
CA ALA A 122 -5.67 9.07 5.42
C ALA A 122 -6.83 8.84 6.41
N GLN A 123 -8.04 8.60 5.91
CA GLN A 123 -9.21 8.27 6.74
C GLN A 123 -9.05 6.90 7.42
N GLU A 124 -8.56 5.89 6.70
CA GLU A 124 -8.33 4.56 7.26
C GLU A 124 -7.27 4.60 8.36
N ARG A 125 -6.18 5.36 8.16
CA ARG A 125 -5.16 5.59 9.20
C ARG A 125 -5.77 6.21 10.44
N LYS A 126 -6.55 7.30 10.29
CA LYS A 126 -7.24 7.94 11.42
C LYS A 126 -8.21 6.98 12.13
N LYS A 127 -8.92 6.14 11.39
CA LYS A 127 -9.83 5.15 11.96
C LYS A 127 -9.08 4.09 12.78
N ARG A 128 -7.95 3.59 12.28
CA ARG A 128 -7.10 2.65 13.04
C ARG A 128 -6.54 3.30 14.31
N ASP A 129 -6.06 4.54 14.21
CA ASP A 129 -5.53 5.27 15.36
C ASP A 129 -6.61 5.49 16.44
N LEU A 130 -7.82 5.88 16.03
CA LEU A 130 -8.95 6.01 16.96
C LEU A 130 -9.34 4.69 17.60
N ALA A 131 -9.39 3.59 16.83
CA ALA A 131 -9.68 2.26 17.36
C ALA A 131 -8.63 1.83 18.39
N MET A 132 -7.34 2.08 18.11
CA MET A 132 -6.25 1.79 19.04
C MET A 132 -6.37 2.60 20.34
N LEU A 133 -6.73 3.88 20.26
CA LEU A 133 -6.94 4.71 21.44
C LEU A 133 -8.15 4.24 22.26
N GLN A 134 -9.22 3.79 21.60
CA GLN A 134 -10.39 3.21 22.28
C GLN A 134 -10.02 1.90 22.98
N GLU A 135 -9.27 1.02 22.32
CA GLU A 135 -8.78 -0.22 22.92
C GLU A 135 -7.94 0.07 24.18
N ARG A 136 -6.98 0.99 24.09
CA ARG A 136 -6.16 1.43 25.24
C ARG A 136 -7.01 1.99 26.38
N ARG A 137 -8.05 2.77 26.07
CA ARG A 137 -8.97 3.31 27.07
C ARG A 137 -9.78 2.22 27.76
N GLU A 138 -10.31 1.25 26.99
CA GLU A 138 -11.08 0.14 27.56
C GLU A 138 -10.20 -0.78 28.41
N VAL A 139 -8.94 -0.99 28.02
CA VAL A 139 -7.95 -1.70 28.86
C VAL A 139 -7.71 -0.96 30.16
N ALA A 140 -7.37 0.33 30.12
CA ALA A 140 -7.15 1.12 31.33
C ALA A 140 -8.38 1.17 32.24
N LYS A 141 -9.59 1.24 31.67
CA LYS A 141 -10.84 1.19 32.43
C LYS A 141 -11.05 -0.15 33.13
N ARG A 142 -10.73 -1.26 32.45
CA ARG A 142 -10.79 -2.61 33.03
C ARG A 142 -9.79 -2.74 34.18
N ASP A 143 -8.55 -2.29 33.98
CA ASP A 143 -7.49 -2.36 34.98
C ASP A 143 -7.83 -1.51 36.20
N PHE A 144 -8.38 -0.31 35.99
CA PHE A 144 -8.87 0.55 37.07
C PHE A 144 -10.00 -0.11 37.86
N LYS A 145 -10.98 -0.73 37.18
CA LYS A 145 -12.05 -1.47 37.84
C LYS A 145 -11.50 -2.64 38.65
N MET A 146 -10.59 -3.42 38.07
CA MET A 146 -9.95 -4.54 38.75
C MET A 146 -9.16 -4.07 39.99
N GLY A 147 -8.34 -3.04 39.86
CA GLY A 147 -7.59 -2.45 40.97
C GLY A 147 -8.50 -1.97 42.10
N LEU A 148 -9.62 -1.32 41.77
CA LEU A 148 -10.62 -0.89 42.76
C LEU A 148 -11.28 -2.08 43.47
N HIS A 149 -11.67 -3.12 42.72
CA HIS A 149 -12.23 -4.34 43.30
C HIS A 149 -11.24 -5.02 44.25
N ILE A 150 -9.96 -5.12 43.87
CA ILE A 150 -8.91 -5.69 44.71
C ILE A 150 -8.72 -4.86 46.00
N ALA A 151 -8.69 -3.53 45.89
CA ALA A 151 -8.58 -2.65 47.06
C ALA A 151 -9.78 -2.80 48.01
N MET A 152 -10.99 -2.91 47.45
CA MET A 152 -12.20 -3.14 48.23
C MET A 152 -12.17 -4.50 48.94
N LEU A 153 -11.75 -5.57 48.27
CA LEU A 153 -11.59 -6.89 48.87
C LEU A 153 -10.54 -6.88 49.99
N ARG A 154 -9.40 -6.20 49.78
CA ARG A 154 -8.38 -6.03 50.83
C ARG A 154 -8.94 -5.33 52.06
N LYS A 155 -9.73 -4.28 51.87
CA LYS A 155 -10.41 -3.61 52.99
C LYS A 155 -11.36 -4.57 53.71
N GLN A 156 -12.20 -5.30 52.97
CA GLN A 156 -13.15 -6.26 53.56
C GLN A 156 -12.46 -7.38 54.34
N LEU A 157 -11.31 -7.87 53.87
CA LEU A 157 -10.52 -8.88 54.58
C LEU A 157 -9.95 -8.32 55.89
N LEU A 158 -9.43 -7.09 55.85
CA LEU A 158 -8.95 -6.41 57.06
C LEU A 158 -10.09 -6.18 58.07
N ASP A 159 -11.27 -5.76 57.59
CA ASP A 159 -12.47 -5.57 58.42
C ASP A 159 -12.95 -6.91 59.03
N ALA A 160 -12.73 -8.04 58.34
CA ALA A 160 -13.02 -9.39 58.83
C ALA A 160 -11.90 -10.01 59.70
N GLY A 161 -10.83 -9.25 60.00
CA GLY A 161 -9.71 -9.72 60.82
C GLY A 161 -8.74 -10.68 60.11
N MET A 162 -8.86 -10.84 58.79
CA MET A 162 -7.95 -11.65 57.97
C MET A 162 -6.87 -10.77 57.33
N LYS A 163 -5.62 -11.23 57.36
CA LYS A 163 -4.51 -10.51 56.72
C LYS A 163 -4.53 -10.76 55.21
N PRO A 164 -4.58 -9.73 54.36
CA PRO A 164 -4.51 -9.91 52.91
C PRO A 164 -3.13 -10.45 52.52
N VAL A 165 -3.10 -11.32 51.51
CA VAL A 165 -1.89 -11.90 50.91
C VAL A 165 -1.03 -10.80 50.28
N ASP A 166 0.28 -10.95 50.39
CA ASP A 166 1.23 -9.99 49.83
C ASP A 166 1.28 -10.06 48.29
N LEU A 167 1.65 -8.95 47.65
CA LEU A 167 1.68 -8.83 46.20
C LEU A 167 2.62 -9.86 45.55
N GLU A 168 3.78 -10.10 46.17
CA GLU A 168 4.81 -10.99 45.63
C GLU A 168 4.37 -12.46 45.66
N GLU A 169 3.69 -12.87 46.73
CA GLU A 169 3.16 -14.23 46.87
C GLU A 169 2.01 -14.48 45.86
N ALA A 170 1.13 -13.49 45.68
CA ALA A 170 0.05 -13.58 44.71
C ALA A 170 0.55 -13.66 43.26
N VAL A 171 1.62 -12.94 42.91
CA VAL A 171 2.24 -13.03 41.57
C VAL A 171 2.84 -14.41 41.34
N LYS A 172 3.55 -14.96 42.34
CA LYS A 172 4.12 -16.31 42.26
C LYS A 172 3.06 -17.39 42.08
N GLU A 173 1.94 -17.28 42.78
CA GLU A 173 0.82 -18.23 42.66
C GLU A 173 0.08 -18.09 41.32
N PHE A 174 -0.03 -16.87 40.79
CA PHE A 174 -0.56 -16.60 39.46
C PHE A 174 0.30 -17.24 38.37
N GLU A 175 1.62 -17.04 38.40
CA GLU A 175 2.54 -17.64 37.43
C GLU A 175 2.52 -19.18 37.48
N ASN A 176 2.31 -19.77 38.66
CA ASN A 176 2.21 -21.22 38.82
C ASN A 176 0.87 -21.79 38.29
N SER A 177 -0.23 -21.06 38.46
CA SER A 177 -1.59 -21.57 38.20
C SER A 177 -2.14 -21.19 36.83
N VAL A 178 -1.62 -20.13 36.22
CA VAL A 178 -2.09 -19.57 34.94
C VAL A 178 -1.14 -19.96 33.83
N LYS A 179 -1.68 -20.64 32.81
CA LYS A 179 -0.93 -21.03 31.61
C LYS A 179 -1.42 -20.19 30.43
N ALA A 180 -0.49 -19.68 29.65
CA ALA A 180 -0.77 -18.96 28.42
C ALA A 180 -0.59 -19.90 27.22
N ASP A 181 -1.63 -20.07 26.41
CA ASP A 181 -1.49 -20.77 25.12
C ASP A 181 -1.04 -19.77 24.05
N ASN A 182 0.19 -19.97 23.58
CA ASN A 182 0.74 -19.27 22.42
C ASN A 182 0.41 -20.06 21.14
N SER A 183 -0.87 -20.34 20.91
CA SER A 183 -1.27 -20.97 19.66
C SER A 183 -1.05 -19.98 18.52
N ILE A 184 -0.22 -20.38 17.55
CA ILE A 184 0.20 -19.63 16.34
C ILE A 184 -1.00 -19.09 15.51
N LYS A 185 -2.23 -19.51 15.83
CA LYS A 185 -3.47 -19.05 15.18
C LYS A 185 -4.00 -17.70 15.69
N ASN A 186 -3.55 -17.19 16.84
CA ASN A 186 -4.01 -15.91 17.41
C ASN A 186 -2.86 -14.92 17.60
N VAL A 187 -2.45 -14.23 16.53
CA VAL A 187 -1.46 -13.14 16.59
C VAL A 187 -1.96 -11.93 17.42
N THR A 188 -3.25 -11.90 17.80
CA THR A 188 -3.90 -10.82 18.58
C THR A 188 -4.54 -11.26 19.90
N GLY A 189 -4.43 -12.52 20.32
CA GLY A 189 -5.22 -13.02 21.44
C GLY A 189 -4.55 -14.17 22.17
N GLN A 190 -3.59 -13.83 23.03
CA GLN A 190 -3.08 -14.75 24.04
C GLN A 190 -4.23 -15.10 24.99
N TYR A 191 -4.68 -16.35 24.98
CA TYR A 191 -5.74 -16.81 25.87
C TYR A 191 -5.08 -17.37 27.13
N LEU A 192 -5.34 -16.74 28.27
CA LEU A 192 -4.91 -17.22 29.57
C LEU A 192 -5.96 -18.19 30.08
N TRP A 193 -5.56 -19.42 30.41
CA TRP A 193 -6.42 -20.37 31.09
C TRP A 193 -5.80 -20.81 32.41
N LEU A 194 -6.65 -21.23 33.35
CA LEU A 194 -6.20 -21.89 34.56
C LEU A 194 -5.89 -23.36 34.27
N ASP A 195 -4.90 -23.93 34.96
CA ASP A 195 -4.69 -25.38 34.96
C ASP A 195 -5.93 -26.08 35.53
N ASP A 196 -6.32 -27.20 34.93
CA ASP A 196 -7.48 -28.00 35.35
C ASP A 196 -7.33 -28.56 36.77
N LYS A 197 -6.09 -28.60 37.28
CA LYS A 197 -5.75 -28.99 38.66
C LYS A 197 -5.73 -27.83 39.66
N SER A 198 -5.96 -26.59 39.22
CA SER A 198 -5.92 -25.43 40.11
C SER A 198 -7.15 -25.37 41.01
N GLU A 199 -6.92 -25.10 42.30
CA GLU A 199 -7.98 -24.96 43.31
C GLU A 199 -8.88 -23.73 43.05
N PHE A 200 -8.44 -22.83 42.18
CA PHE A 200 -9.12 -21.56 41.86
C PHE A 200 -10.18 -21.67 40.77
N LYS A 201 -10.22 -22.79 40.03
CA LYS A 201 -11.19 -23.01 38.94
C LYS A 201 -12.67 -22.90 39.35
N PRO A 202 -13.11 -23.38 40.53
CA PRO A 202 -14.50 -23.25 40.98
C PRO A 202 -14.91 -21.82 41.33
N TYR A 203 -13.95 -20.96 41.68
CA TYR A 203 -14.20 -19.57 42.07
C TYR A 203 -14.19 -18.62 40.86
N LEU A 204 -13.84 -19.11 39.67
CA LEU A 204 -13.94 -18.31 38.47
C LEU A 204 -15.40 -18.13 38.03
N PRO A 205 -15.81 -16.90 37.70
CA PRO A 205 -17.12 -16.66 37.12
C PRO A 205 -17.26 -17.42 35.79
N ASN A 206 -18.30 -18.25 35.67
CA ASN A 206 -18.59 -18.95 34.42
C ASN A 206 -19.07 -17.95 33.37
N ALA A 207 -18.29 -17.74 32.31
CA ALA A 207 -18.62 -16.79 31.24
C ALA A 207 -19.98 -17.08 30.57
N MET A 208 -20.42 -18.34 30.56
CA MET A 208 -21.69 -18.76 29.99
C MET A 208 -22.91 -18.30 30.81
N GLU A 209 -22.74 -18.06 32.11
CA GLU A 209 -23.80 -17.60 33.00
C GLU A 209 -24.20 -16.15 32.71
N TYR A 210 -23.22 -15.29 32.43
CA TYR A 210 -23.45 -13.89 32.01
C TYR A 210 -24.14 -13.81 30.65
N ALA A 211 -23.83 -14.72 29.72
CA ALA A 211 -24.49 -14.79 28.42
C ALA A 211 -25.97 -15.20 28.54
N LYS A 212 -26.30 -16.09 29.47
CA LYS A 212 -27.68 -16.51 29.76
C LYS A 212 -28.51 -15.35 30.33
N ASN A 213 -27.94 -14.57 31.25
CA ASN A 213 -28.61 -13.42 31.87
C ASN A 213 -28.82 -12.24 30.91
N ARG A 214 -28.00 -12.13 29.86
CA ARG A 214 -28.14 -11.09 28.82
C ARG A 214 -29.26 -11.40 27.82
N LYS A 215 -29.69 -12.67 27.70
CA LYS A 215 -30.81 -13.10 26.84
C LYS A 215 -32.17 -13.09 27.54
N SER A 216 -32.19 -12.89 28.86
CA SER A 216 -33.41 -12.86 29.68
C SER A 216 -33.95 -11.44 29.93
N LYS A 217 -33.30 -10.43 29.36
CA LYS A 217 -33.79 -9.03 29.29
C LYS A 217 -34.10 -8.69 27.85
#